data_AF-A0A2D6D2B6-F1
#
_entry.id   AF-A0A2D6D2B6-F1
#
_cell.length_a   1.000
_cell.length_b   1.000
_cell.length_c   1.000
_cell.angle_alpha   90.00
_cell.angle_beta   90.00
_cell.angle_gamma   90.00
#
_symmetry.space_group_name_H-M   'P 1'
#
loop_
_entity.id
_entity.type
_entity.pdbx_description
1 polymer ?
#
loop_
_entity_poly.entity_id
_entity_poly.type
_entity_poly.pdbx_seq_one_letter_code
_entity_poly.pdbx_strand_id
1 'polypeptide(L)'
;MSRVHPPPSARPLAALSTEEGYRRCFFDAEFWTPYVRWVVEKQFGRHDAEVRSGLAGTHPTFIADDRWVVKFFGQLFDGEATHAAERCIALLRPERHGMPAPSMLA
;
A
#
# COMPACT_ATOMS: atom_id res chain seq x y z
N MET A 1 12.98 21.81 -4.20
CA MET A 1 12.33 20.93 -5.18
C MET A 1 12.78 19.51 -4.90
N SER A 2 11.96 18.68 -4.25
CA SER A 2 12.33 17.30 -3.95
C SER A 2 12.33 16.50 -5.24
N ARG A 3 13.45 15.85 -5.57
CA ARG A 3 13.53 14.94 -6.71
C ARG A 3 12.83 13.65 -6.30
N VAL A 4 11.60 13.44 -6.74
CA VAL A 4 10.92 12.16 -6.55
C VAL A 4 11.69 11.09 -7.30
N HIS A 5 12.13 10.06 -6.59
CA HIS A 5 12.81 8.93 -7.23
C HIS A 5 11.89 8.21 -8.23
N PRO A 6 12.43 7.66 -9.35
CA PRO A 6 11.64 6.83 -10.25
C PRO A 6 11.10 5.62 -9.49
N PRO A 7 9.93 5.07 -9.88
CA PRO A 7 9.39 3.88 -9.24
C PRO A 7 10.40 2.74 -9.30
N PRO A 8 10.39 1.83 -8.30
CA PRO A 8 11.22 0.62 -8.37
C PRO A 8 10.85 -0.19 -9.61
N SER A 9 11.74 -1.09 -10.03
CA SER A 9 11.55 -1.93 -11.22
C SER A 9 10.17 -2.60 -11.22
N ALA A 10 9.47 -2.58 -12.36
CA ALA A 10 8.20 -3.28 -12.51
C ALA A 10 8.37 -4.81 -12.63
N ARG A 11 9.58 -5.29 -12.98
CA ARG A 11 9.85 -6.72 -13.20
C ARG A 11 9.64 -7.58 -11.94
N PRO A 12 10.06 -7.16 -10.72
CA PRO A 12 9.72 -7.86 -9.49
C PRO A 12 8.20 -7.96 -9.21
N LEU A 13 7.41 -6.94 -9.59
CA LEU A 13 5.95 -6.97 -9.38
C LEU A 13 5.22 -7.95 -10.30
N ALA A 14 5.81 -8.32 -11.44
CA ALA A 14 5.22 -9.32 -12.34
C ALA A 14 4.97 -10.67 -11.64
N ALA A 15 5.78 -11.02 -10.63
CA ALA A 15 5.59 -12.22 -9.83
C ALA A 15 4.24 -12.27 -9.11
N LEU A 16 3.65 -11.11 -8.78
CA LEU A 16 2.37 -10.99 -8.09
C LEU A 16 1.15 -11.35 -8.98
N SER A 17 1.37 -11.60 -10.27
CA SER A 17 0.31 -11.98 -11.23
C SER A 17 -0.03 -13.47 -11.17
N THR A 18 0.70 -14.25 -10.38
CA THR A 18 0.43 -15.68 -10.13
C THR A 18 0.18 -15.89 -8.65
N GLU A 19 -0.69 -16.83 -8.27
CA GLU A 19 -0.96 -17.08 -6.86
C GLU A 19 0.29 -17.47 -6.06
N GLU A 20 1.18 -18.25 -6.67
CA GLU A 20 2.42 -18.70 -6.03
C GLU A 20 3.36 -17.53 -5.74
N GLY A 21 3.61 -16.70 -6.76
CA GLY A 21 4.45 -15.52 -6.59
C GLY A 21 3.82 -14.50 -5.64
N TYR A 22 2.48 -14.37 -5.67
CA TYR A 22 1.75 -13.58 -4.70
C TYR A 22 1.97 -14.09 -3.27
N ARG A 23 1.72 -15.38 -3.00
CA ARG A 23 1.89 -15.99 -1.67
C ARG A 23 3.31 -15.81 -1.13
N ARG A 24 4.33 -16.00 -1.99
CA ARG A 24 5.73 -15.82 -1.59
C ARG A 24 6.07 -14.38 -1.21
N CYS A 25 5.56 -13.41 -1.96
CA CYS A 25 5.89 -12.00 -1.74
C CYS A 25 4.88 -11.28 -0.82
N PHE A 26 3.78 -11.91 -0.44
CA PHE A 26 2.61 -11.26 0.17
C PHE A 26 2.95 -10.43 1.42
N PHE A 27 3.83 -10.96 2.27
CA PHE A 27 4.23 -10.36 3.56
C PHE A 27 5.69 -9.96 3.63
N ASP A 28 6.41 -10.07 2.52
CA ASP A 28 7.86 -9.86 2.46
C ASP A 28 8.19 -8.36 2.56
N ALA A 29 8.51 -7.90 3.77
CA ALA A 29 8.83 -6.51 4.03
C ALA A 29 10.02 -6.03 3.20
N GLU A 30 11.02 -6.87 2.95
CA GLU A 30 12.20 -6.50 2.16
C GLU A 30 11.82 -6.25 0.70
N PHE A 31 10.99 -7.15 0.14
CA PHE A 31 10.43 -6.98 -1.20
C PHE A 31 9.61 -5.68 -1.34
N TRP A 32 8.78 -5.36 -0.34
CA TRP A 32 7.83 -4.24 -0.42
C TRP A 32 8.41 -2.89 -0.01
N THR A 33 9.44 -2.85 0.85
CA THR A 33 10.08 -1.63 1.35
C THR A 33 10.37 -0.58 0.26
N PRO A 34 11.01 -0.90 -0.88
CA PRO A 34 11.29 0.10 -1.91
C PRO A 34 10.02 0.71 -2.52
N TYR A 35 8.93 -0.06 -2.66
CA TYR A 35 7.66 0.43 -3.19
C TYR A 35 6.90 1.28 -2.17
N VAL A 36 6.88 0.86 -0.90
CA VAL A 36 6.27 1.62 0.19
C VAL A 36 6.96 2.97 0.34
N ARG A 37 8.30 2.99 0.38
CA ARG A 37 9.08 4.24 0.43
C ARG A 37 8.81 5.14 -0.76
N TRP A 38 8.71 4.59 -1.97
CA TRP A 38 8.38 5.38 -3.15
C TRP A 38 6.99 6.03 -3.06
N VAL A 39 5.97 5.30 -2.57
CA VAL A 39 4.63 5.87 -2.34
C VAL A 39 4.70 6.98 -1.29
N VAL A 40 5.36 6.73 -0.17
CA VAL A 40 5.48 7.69 0.94
C VAL A 40 6.26 8.94 0.52
N GLU A 41 7.33 8.79 -0.25
CA GLU A 41 8.10 9.91 -0.79
C GLU A 41 7.25 10.73 -1.76
N LYS A 42 6.54 10.08 -2.67
CA LYS A 42 5.69 10.76 -3.65
C LYS A 42 4.56 11.55 -2.99
N GLN A 43 3.96 11.02 -1.93
CA GLN A 43 2.81 11.65 -1.27
C GLN A 43 3.22 12.65 -0.18
N PHE A 44 4.33 12.41 0.52
CA PHE A 44 4.70 13.16 1.73
C PHE A 44 6.13 13.71 1.74
N GLY A 45 6.95 13.45 0.70
CA GLY A 45 8.34 13.93 0.60
C GLY A 45 9.30 13.24 1.57
N ARG A 46 8.92 12.09 2.15
CA ARG A 46 9.72 11.32 3.12
C ARG A 46 10.37 10.12 2.41
N HIS A 47 11.70 10.09 2.37
CA HIS A 47 12.47 9.14 1.56
C HIS A 47 12.98 7.94 2.38
N ASP A 48 13.11 8.11 3.70
CA ASP A 48 13.75 7.21 4.64
C ASP A 48 12.76 6.52 5.58
N ALA A 49 11.48 6.48 5.21
CA ALA A 49 10.43 5.94 6.07
C ALA A 49 10.76 4.51 6.55
N GLU A 50 10.54 4.27 7.84
CA GLU A 50 10.62 2.95 8.45
C GLU A 50 9.38 2.15 8.02
N VAL A 51 9.60 0.98 7.41
CA VAL A 51 8.52 0.15 6.85
C VAL A 51 8.44 -1.15 7.63
N ARG A 52 7.24 -1.47 8.11
CA ARG A 52 6.92 -2.77 8.71
C ARG A 52 5.71 -3.40 8.05
N SER A 53 5.69 -4.73 7.99
CA SER A 53 4.51 -5.48 7.56
C SER A 53 3.34 -5.21 8.50
N GLY A 54 2.14 -5.06 7.93
CA GLY A 54 0.89 -4.98 8.68
C GLY A 54 0.46 -6.34 9.24
N LEU A 55 -0.84 -6.50 9.51
CA LEU A 55 -1.43 -7.81 9.81
C LEU A 55 -1.87 -8.52 8.52
N ALA A 56 -1.80 -9.86 8.54
CA ALA A 56 -2.25 -10.69 7.43
C ALA A 56 -3.73 -10.45 7.09
N GLY A 57 -3.97 -10.05 5.84
CA GLY A 57 -5.29 -9.89 5.23
C GLY A 57 -5.31 -10.51 3.84
N THR A 58 -6.12 -9.97 2.92
CA THR A 58 -6.14 -10.42 1.51
C THR A 58 -5.14 -9.66 0.63
N HIS A 59 -4.79 -8.43 1.01
CA HIS A 59 -4.01 -7.48 0.20
C HIS A 59 -2.73 -7.04 0.93
N PRO A 60 -1.57 -6.87 0.25
CA PRO A 60 -0.33 -6.49 0.89
C PRO A 60 -0.50 -5.12 1.54
N THR A 61 -0.29 -5.08 2.86
CA THR A 61 -0.54 -3.89 3.67
C THR A 61 0.66 -3.65 4.58
N PHE A 62 1.17 -2.42 4.55
CA PHE A 62 2.38 -2.01 5.26
C PHE A 62 2.13 -0.75 6.06
N ILE A 63 2.86 -0.61 7.15
CA ILE A 63 2.85 0.59 8.00
C ILE A 63 4.18 1.31 7.79
N ALA A 64 4.11 2.62 7.52
CA ALA A 64 5.25 3.50 7.36
C ALA A 64 5.29 4.56 8.47
N ASP A 65 6.43 4.69 9.15
CA ASP A 65 6.69 5.63 10.26
C ASP A 65 5.62 5.60 11.37
N ASP A 66 5.00 4.43 11.61
CA ASP A 66 3.86 4.25 12.52
C ASP A 66 2.68 5.21 12.31
N ARG A 67 2.60 5.80 11.12
CA ARG A 67 1.70 6.90 10.81
C ARG A 67 0.85 6.66 9.59
N TRP A 68 1.41 6.03 8.55
CA TRP A 68 0.73 5.81 7.29
C TRP A 68 0.54 4.33 7.03
N VAL A 69 -0.64 3.98 6.52
CA VAL A 69 -0.90 2.64 5.99
C VAL A 69 -0.85 2.70 4.48
N VAL A 70 -0.01 1.85 3.88
CA VAL A 70 0.09 1.69 2.43
C VAL A 70 -0.45 0.32 2.09
N LYS A 71 -1.48 0.28 1.23
CA LYS A 71 -2.14 -0.95 0.79
C LYS A 71 -2.09 -1.06 -0.71
N PHE A 72 -1.65 -2.22 -1.21
CA PHE A 72 -1.53 -2.48 -2.63
C PHE A 72 -2.67 -3.36 -3.12
N PHE A 73 -3.23 -3.01 -4.28
CA PHE A 73 -4.31 -3.75 -4.93
C PHE A 73 -3.80 -4.28 -6.27
N GLY A 74 -3.74 -5.60 -6.41
CA GLY A 74 -3.22 -6.29 -7.59
C GLY A 74 -4.34 -6.83 -8.50
N GLN A 75 -3.95 -7.63 -9.48
CA GLN A 75 -4.91 -8.29 -10.40
C GLN A 75 -5.61 -9.50 -9.78
N LEU A 76 -4.98 -10.15 -8.81
CA LEU A 76 -5.56 -11.30 -8.10
C LEU A 76 -6.53 -10.83 -7.00
N PHE A 77 -7.43 -11.73 -6.60
CA PHE A 77 -8.35 -11.57 -5.46
C PHE A 77 -9.23 -10.30 -5.56
N ASP A 78 -9.72 -10.01 -6.76
CA ASP A 78 -10.60 -8.87 -7.03
C ASP A 78 -10.03 -7.53 -6.57
N GLY A 79 -8.70 -7.33 -6.70
CA GLY A 79 -8.03 -6.14 -6.19
C GLY A 79 -8.60 -4.83 -6.74
N GLU A 80 -8.98 -4.77 -8.02
CA GLU A 80 -9.63 -3.59 -8.60
C GLU A 80 -10.99 -3.29 -7.96
N ALA A 81 -11.84 -4.31 -7.82
CA ALA A 81 -13.16 -4.16 -7.21
C ALA A 81 -13.06 -3.81 -5.72
N THR A 82 -12.12 -4.43 -5.01
CA THR A 82 -11.86 -4.14 -3.59
C THR A 82 -11.34 -2.71 -3.40
N HIS A 83 -10.40 -2.27 -4.24
CA HIS A 83 -9.92 -0.89 -4.23
C HIS A 83 -11.06 0.11 -4.46
N ALA A 84 -11.95 -0.16 -5.43
CA ALA A 84 -13.10 0.69 -5.69
C ALA A 84 -14.05 0.74 -4.48
N ALA A 85 -14.35 -0.40 -3.86
CA ALA A 85 -15.19 -0.46 -2.67
C ALA A 85 -14.59 0.28 -1.46
N GLU A 86 -13.31 0.05 -1.15
CA GLU A 86 -12.62 0.74 -0.05
C GLU A 86 -12.53 2.25 -0.29
N ARG A 87 -12.32 2.67 -1.54
CA ARG A 87 -12.35 4.08 -1.91
C ARG A 87 -13.73 4.70 -1.72
N CYS A 88 -14.80 4.01 -2.11
CA CYS A 88 -16.16 4.47 -1.87
C CYS A 88 -16.45 4.68 -0.37
N ILE A 89 -16.02 3.74 0.48
CA ILE A 89 -16.18 3.86 1.94
C ILE A 89 -15.39 5.06 2.48
N ALA A 90 -14.15 5.24 2.05
CA ALA A 90 -13.34 6.37 2.51
C ALA A 90 -13.91 7.73 2.09
N LEU A 91 -14.56 7.81 0.92
CA LEU A 91 -15.24 9.03 0.46
C LEU A 91 -16.45 9.41 1.32
N LEU A 92 -17.04 8.46 2.04
CA LEU A 92 -18.09 8.75 3.02
C LEU A 92 -17.57 9.44 4.28
N ARG A 93 -16.25 9.57 4.44
CA ARG A 93 -15.61 10.25 5.59
C ARG A 93 -16.17 9.77 6.93
N PRO A 94 -16.11 8.46 7.24
CA PRO A 94 -16.66 7.89 8.47
C PRO A 94 -16.19 8.60 9.76
N GLU A 95 -14.99 9.19 9.75
CA GLU A 95 -14.47 9.99 10.85
C GLU A 95 -15.33 11.23 11.15
N ARG A 96 -15.99 11.80 10.14
CA ARG A 96 -16.95 12.92 10.31
C ARG A 96 -18.26 12.48 10.96
N HIS A 97 -18.51 11.18 11.01
CA HIS A 97 -19.67 10.57 11.62
C HIS A 97 -19.35 9.96 13.00
N GLY A 98 -18.20 10.30 13.59
CA GLY A 98 -17.78 9.80 14.90
C GLY A 98 -17.33 8.34 14.90
N MET A 99 -17.17 7.72 13.73
CA MET A 99 -16.62 6.37 13.62
C MET A 99 -15.09 6.44 13.59
N PRO A 100 -14.37 5.71 14.47
CA PRO A 100 -12.92 5.66 14.43
C PRO A 100 -12.46 4.88 13.20
N ALA A 101 -12.09 5.60 12.14
CA ALA A 101 -11.68 5.04 10.86
C ALA A 101 -10.47 5.80 10.29
N PRO A 102 -9.60 5.14 9.52
CA PRO A 102 -8.48 5.80 8.88
C PRO A 102 -8.97 6.79 7.82
N SER A 103 -8.31 7.95 7.75
CA SER A 103 -8.52 8.90 6.65
C SER A 103 -7.74 8.46 5.41
N MET A 104 -8.39 8.48 4.24
CA MET A 104 -7.70 8.33 2.96
C MET A 104 -6.93 9.60 2.62
N LEU A 105 -5.64 9.42 2.29
CA LEU A 105 -4.69 10.51 2.08
C LEU A 105 -4.34 10.74 0.61
N ALA A 106 -4.52 9.72 -0.24
CA ALA A 106 -4.24 9.73 -1.68
C ALA A 106 -5.16 8.74 -2.41
#